data_AF-A0A495P772-F1
#
_entry.id   AF-A0A495P772-F1
#
_cell.length_a   1.000
_cell.length_b   1.000
_cell.length_c   1.000
_cell.angle_alpha   90.00
_cell.angle_beta   90.00
_cell.angle_gamma   90.00
#
_symmetry.space_group_name_H-M   'P 1'
#
loop_
_entity.id
_entity.type
_entity.pdbx_description
1 polymer ?
#
loop_
_entity_poly.entity_id
_entity_poly.type
_entity_poly.pdbx_seq_one_letter_code
_entity_poly.pdbx_strand_id
1 'polypeptide(L)' 'MMIDIMLFKTEEERLCQKYTALMHKAFKIALVDKEKSDKINARAKKILEQLKRKNYKGLDK' A
#
# COMPACT_ATOMS: atom_id res chain seq x y z
N MET A 1 -24.02 8.46 1.22
CA MET A 1 -22.84 7.69 0.78
C MET A 1 -22.64 6.57 1.77
N MET A 2 -23.21 5.41 1.50
CA MET A 2 -23.25 4.28 2.42
C MET A 2 -22.15 3.26 2.08
N ILE A 3 -21.38 2.88 3.12
CA ILE A 3 -20.98 1.50 3.47
C ILE A 3 -19.87 0.92 2.55
N ASP A 4 -18.61 0.71 2.98
CA ASP A 4 -18.16 -0.26 3.99
C ASP A 4 -16.75 0.08 4.53
N ILE A 5 -16.63 0.37 5.83
CA ILE A 5 -15.34 0.49 6.53
C ILE A 5 -14.82 -0.90 6.99
N MET A 6 -15.56 -1.99 6.73
CA MET A 6 -15.22 -3.32 7.24
C MET A 6 -15.64 -4.47 6.31
N LEU A 7 -14.99 -4.62 5.15
CA LEU A 7 -15.01 -5.89 4.42
C LEU A 7 -13.65 -6.17 3.79
N PHE A 8 -12.66 -6.51 4.63
CA PHE A 8 -11.49 -7.25 4.14
C PHE A 8 -11.91 -8.70 3.98
N LYS A 9 -12.00 -9.22 2.75
CA LYS A 9 -12.29 -10.64 2.51
C LYS A 9 -11.04 -11.50 2.68
N THR A 10 -9.83 -10.93 2.55
CA THR A 10 -8.56 -11.64 2.81
C THR A 10 -7.47 -10.72 3.39
N GLU A 11 -6.45 -11.29 4.03
CA GLU A 11 -5.26 -10.54 4.52
C GLU A 11 -4.56 -9.72 3.41
N GLU A 12 -4.69 -10.16 2.17
CA GLU A 12 -4.02 -9.59 1.00
C GLU A 12 -4.65 -8.25 0.60
N GLU A 13 -5.98 -8.15 0.64
CA GLU A 13 -6.69 -6.90 0.41
C GLU A 13 -6.32 -5.85 1.48
N ARG A 14 -6.11 -6.28 2.72
CA ARG A 14 -5.66 -5.41 3.81
C ARG A 14 -4.27 -4.86 3.57
N LEU A 15 -3.36 -5.71 3.10
CA LEU A 15 -2.01 -5.30 2.73
C LEU A 15 -2.03 -4.37 1.51
N CYS A 16 -2.89 -4.62 0.53
CA CYS A 16 -3.04 -3.78 -0.66
C CYS A 16 -3.56 -2.38 -0.31
N GLN A 17 -4.63 -2.27 0.48
CA GLN A 17 -5.13 -0.97 0.94
C GLN A 17 -4.07 -0.19 1.74
N LYS A 18 -3.34 -0.89 2.62
CA LYS A 18 -2.25 -0.29 3.40
C LYS A 18 -1.12 0.21 2.50
N TYR A 19 -0.77 -0.54 1.45
CA TYR A 19 0.19 -0.11 0.44
C TYR A 19 -0.28 1.15 -0.28
N THR A 20 -1.53 1.17 -0.79
CA THR A 20 -2.09 2.32 -1.52
C THR A 20 -2.14 3.57 -0.65
N ALA A 21 -2.55 3.46 0.61
CA ALA A 21 -2.56 4.57 1.55
C ALA A 21 -1.16 5.14 1.81
N LEU A 22 -0.15 4.26 1.96
CA LEU A 22 1.24 4.68 2.15
C LEU A 22 1.80 5.34 0.89
N MET A 23 1.50 4.81 -0.30
CA MET A 23 1.91 5.41 -1.58
C MET A 23 1.30 6.79 -1.80
N HIS A 24 -0.01 6.95 -1.55
CA HIS A 24 -0.66 8.26 -1.62
C HIS A 24 -0.03 9.27 -0.66
N LYS A 25 0.33 8.83 0.55
CA LYS A 25 1.00 9.67 1.53
C LYS A 25 2.43 10.02 1.10
N ALA A 26 3.19 9.06 0.55
CA ALA A 26 4.52 9.30 0.02
C ALA A 26 4.47 10.31 -1.13
N PHE A 27 3.55 10.15 -2.08
CA PHE A 27 3.39 11.06 -3.23
C PHE A 27 3.12 12.50 -2.80
N LYS A 28 2.18 12.70 -1.85
CA LYS A 28 1.90 14.04 -1.30
C LYS A 28 3.10 14.66 -0.61
N ILE A 29 3.88 13.85 0.12
CA ILE A 29 5.06 14.31 0.85
C ILE A 29 6.26 14.52 -0.09
N ALA A 30 6.35 13.80 -1.20
CA ALA A 30 7.46 13.92 -2.17
C ALA A 30 7.62 15.34 -2.72
N LEU A 31 6.52 16.09 -2.81
CA LEU A 31 6.49 17.47 -3.28
C LEU A 31 7.12 18.46 -2.28
N VAL A 32 7.27 18.07 -1.02
CA VAL A 32 7.71 18.95 0.08
C VAL A 32 8.97 18.44 0.76
N ASP A 33 9.10 17.12 0.94
CA ASP A 33 10.17 16.48 1.69
C ASP A 33 10.50 15.10 1.09
N LYS A 34 11.55 15.07 0.27
CA LYS A 34 12.00 13.87 -0.43
C LYS A 34 12.44 12.78 0.55
N GLU A 35 13.17 13.11 1.60
CA GLU A 35 13.65 12.12 2.58
C GLU A 35 12.50 11.45 3.33
N LYS A 36 11.49 12.22 3.75
CA LYS A 36 10.31 11.65 4.40
C LYS A 36 9.48 10.82 3.42
N SER A 37 9.36 11.25 2.17
CA SER A 37 8.72 10.46 1.13
C SER A 37 9.45 9.12 0.91
N ASP A 38 10.77 9.14 0.78
CA ASP A 38 11.58 7.94 0.57
C ASP A 38 11.46 6.96 1.75
N LYS A 39 11.40 7.46 3.00
CA LYS A 39 11.14 6.63 4.19
C LYS A 39 9.77 5.94 4.14
N ILE A 40 8.73 6.65 3.68
CA ILE A 40 7.38 6.10 3.55
C ILE A 40 7.31 5.12 2.38
N ASN A 41 7.97 5.44 1.27
CA ASN A 41 8.06 4.60 0.08
C ASN A 41 8.83 3.29 0.39
N ALA A 42 9.89 3.35 1.18
CA ALA A 42 10.60 2.16 1.66
C ALA A 42 9.69 1.25 2.50
N ARG A 43 8.81 1.82 3.34
CA ARG A 43 7.80 1.05 4.08
C ARG A 43 6.74 0.44 3.15
N ALA A 44 6.30 1.17 2.13
CA ALA A 44 5.38 0.66 1.12
C ALA A 44 5.99 -0.50 0.32
N LYS A 45 7.27 -0.40 -0.08
CA LYS A 45 8.00 -1.46 -0.77
C LYS A 45 8.08 -2.76 0.04
N LYS A 46 8.27 -2.68 1.36
CA LYS A 46 8.25 -3.88 2.24
C LYS A 46 6.89 -4.60 2.23
N ILE A 47 5.79 -3.86 2.09
CA ILE A 47 4.45 -4.45 1.99
C ILE A 47 4.26 -5.07 0.60
N LEU A 48 4.74 -4.42 -0.45
CA LEU A 48 4.74 -4.96 -1.81
C LEU A 48 5.55 -6.25 -1.90
N GLU A 49 6.73 -6.32 -1.26
CA GLU A 49 7.53 -7.54 -1.18
C GLU A 49 6.82 -8.66 -0.43
N GLN A 50 6.07 -8.35 0.64
CA GLN A 50 5.25 -9.34 1.34
C GLN A 50 4.10 -9.86 0.46
N LEU A 51 3.44 -8.98 -0.29
CA LEU A 51 2.41 -9.35 -1.26
C LEU A 51 2.98 -10.22 -2.39
N LYS A 52 4.17 -9.89 -2.89
CA LYS A 52 4.88 -10.70 -3.90
C LYS A 52 5.27 -12.08 -3.36
N ARG A 53 5.79 -12.17 -2.13
CA ARG A 53 6.16 -13.44 -1.48
C ARG A 53 4.94 -14.32 -1.18
N LYS A 54 3.79 -13.73 -0.87
CA LYS A 54 2.52 -14.45 -0.70
C LYS A 54 1.92 -14.97 -2.02
N ASN A 55 2.55 -14.69 -3.17
CA ASN A 55 2.12 -15.16 -4.49
C ASN A 55 0.70 -14.65 -4.86
N TYR A 56 0.43 -13.37 -4.58
CA TYR A 56 -0.83 -12.73 -4.97
C TYR A 56 -0.93 -12.71 -6.50
N LYS A 57 -1.66 -13.67 -7.07
CA LYS A 57 -1.93 -13.82 -8.51
C LYS A 57 -2.75 -12.68 -9.15
N GLY A 58 -3.03 -11.61 -8.40
CA GLY A 58 -3.75 -10.41 -8.88
C GLY A 58 -2.85 -9.28 -9.39
N LEU A 59 -1.52 -9.47 -9.41
CA LEU A 59 -0.57 -8.49 -9.97
C LEU A 59 -0.25 -8.71 -11.45
N ASP A 60 -0.85 -9.72 -12.08
CA ASP A 60 -0.50 -10.19 -13.43
C ASP A 60 -1.71 -10.34 -14.39
N LYS A 61 -2.75 -9.50 -14.23
CA LYS A 61 -3.84 -9.38 -15.22
C LYS A 61 -4.26 -7.93 -15.42
#